data_AF-L1QF60-F1
#
_entry.id   AF-L1QF60-F1
#
_cell.length_a   1.000
_cell.length_b   1.000
_cell.length_c   1.000
_cell.angle_alpha   90.00
_cell.angle_beta   90.00
_cell.angle_gamma   90.00
#
_symmetry.space_group_name_H-M   'P 1'
#
loop_
_entity.id
_entity.type
_entity.pdbx_description
1 polymer ?
#
loop_
_entity_poly.entity_id
_entity_poly.type
_entity_poly.pdbx_seq_one_letter_code
_entity_poly.pdbx_strand_id
1 'polypeptide(L)'
;MITDREREIINFICDIGFITIEQAGKIFYSGSKVSYDLARRRLKKISESSDYIKKFTNSETRQIIYIPKESKLKKLSKHDILVIDYLAELKSLGADIERIEVEKDFGGVIPDALISFTFNGYRYYQLLEVELRHDYVDINRFILIIDKILRETNNVLPLIVIIQNTNKDYSKDNKTDMNIVQLKTSLEDVAKVLI
;
A
#
# COMPACT_ATOMS: atom_id res chain seq x y z
N MET A 1 26.94 -13.46 3.62
CA MET A 1 26.85 -12.49 2.53
C MET A 1 25.40 -12.36 2.11
N ILE A 2 24.90 -11.14 1.95
CA ILE A 2 23.51 -10.87 1.52
C ILE A 2 23.40 -11.14 0.02
N THR A 3 22.38 -11.89 -0.37
CA THR A 3 22.03 -12.15 -1.78
C THR A 3 21.27 -10.98 -2.39
N ASP A 4 21.24 -10.85 -3.72
CA ASP A 4 20.55 -9.74 -4.38
C ASP A 4 19.05 -9.69 -4.06
N ARG A 5 18.39 -10.85 -3.95
CA ARG A 5 16.99 -10.92 -3.49
C ARG A 5 16.82 -10.49 -2.05
N GLU A 6 17.76 -10.82 -1.16
CA GLU A 6 17.72 -10.34 0.23
C GLU A 6 17.88 -8.81 0.27
N ARG A 7 18.72 -8.23 -0.61
CA ARG A 7 18.86 -6.78 -0.75
C ARG A 7 17.56 -6.13 -1.25
N GLU A 8 16.91 -6.73 -2.25
CA GLU A 8 15.62 -6.25 -2.76
C GLU A 8 14.52 -6.23 -1.69
N ILE A 9 14.43 -7.31 -0.88
CA ILE A 9 13.49 -7.39 0.24
C ILE A 9 13.80 -6.31 1.29
N ILE A 10 15.08 -6.12 1.64
CA ILE A 10 15.49 -5.12 2.63
C ILE A 10 15.12 -3.71 2.14
N ASN A 11 15.48 -3.37 0.90
CA ASN A 11 15.18 -2.06 0.33
C ASN A 11 13.67 -1.80 0.33
N PHE A 12 12.86 -2.77 -0.10
CA PHE A 12 11.41 -2.65 -0.04
C PHE A 12 10.89 -2.40 1.38
N ILE A 13 11.40 -3.12 2.39
CA ILE A 13 11.00 -2.90 3.79
C ILE A 13 11.43 -1.51 4.28
N CYS A 14 12.58 -1.00 3.85
CA CYS A 14 13.07 0.34 4.19
C CYS A 14 12.25 1.45 3.53
N ASP A 15 11.86 1.27 2.27
CA ASP A 15 11.08 2.25 1.51
C ASP A 15 9.63 2.33 2.02
N ILE A 16 9.04 1.17 2.32
CA ILE A 16 7.65 1.05 2.76
C ILE A 16 7.49 1.21 4.28
N GLY A 17 8.51 0.84 5.04
CA GLY A 17 8.52 0.88 6.50
C GLY A 17 8.12 -0.43 7.20
N PHE A 18 7.44 -1.36 6.51
CA PHE A 18 7.17 -2.70 7.04
C PHE A 18 6.74 -3.70 5.96
N ILE A 19 6.73 -5.00 6.32
CA ILE A 19 6.10 -6.05 5.52
C ILE A 19 5.63 -7.23 6.40
N THR A 20 4.54 -7.89 6.02
CA THR A 20 4.14 -9.19 6.58
C THR A 20 4.75 -10.36 5.79
N ILE A 21 4.68 -11.57 6.34
CA ILE A 21 5.15 -12.77 5.63
C ILE A 21 4.32 -13.00 4.35
N GLU A 22 3.02 -12.76 4.41
CA GLU A 22 2.10 -12.98 3.29
C GLU A 22 2.38 -12.01 2.15
N GLN A 23 2.54 -10.72 2.45
CA GLN A 23 2.92 -9.69 1.49
C GLN A 23 4.26 -10.02 0.82
N ALA A 24 5.27 -10.42 1.61
CA ALA A 24 6.55 -10.83 1.06
C ALA A 24 6.44 -12.07 0.15
N GLY A 25 5.55 -13.00 0.48
CA GLY A 25 5.23 -14.16 -0.35
C GLY A 25 4.66 -13.75 -1.72
N LYS A 26 3.68 -12.85 -1.72
CA LYS A 26 3.05 -12.31 -2.93
C LYS A 26 4.03 -11.51 -3.78
N ILE A 27 4.86 -10.68 -3.16
CA ILE A 27 5.76 -9.76 -3.89
C ILE A 27 6.98 -10.49 -4.47
N PHE A 28 7.67 -11.29 -3.66
CA PHE A 28 8.99 -11.83 -4.03
C PHE A 28 8.97 -13.32 -4.43
N TYR A 29 7.84 -14.00 -4.23
CA TYR A 29 7.70 -15.44 -4.44
C TYR A 29 6.38 -15.84 -5.14
N SER A 30 5.72 -14.91 -5.84
CA SER A 30 4.42 -15.12 -6.52
C SER A 30 4.36 -16.39 -7.39
N GLY A 31 5.45 -16.74 -8.06
CA GLY A 31 5.54 -17.94 -8.91
C GLY A 31 5.64 -19.29 -8.18
N SER A 32 5.64 -19.31 -6.84
CA SER A 32 5.85 -20.54 -6.04
C SER A 32 4.60 -20.96 -5.26
N LYS A 33 4.24 -22.24 -5.32
CA LYS A 33 3.16 -22.84 -4.49
C LYS A 33 3.46 -22.81 -2.99
N VAL A 34 4.72 -22.59 -2.61
CA VAL A 34 5.20 -22.50 -1.21
C VAL A 34 5.73 -21.10 -0.91
N SER A 35 5.18 -20.07 -1.57
CA SER A 35 5.59 -18.67 -1.46
C SER A 35 5.67 -18.18 -0.01
N TYR A 36 4.65 -18.48 0.79
CA TYR A 36 4.58 -18.10 2.20
C TYR A 36 5.75 -18.69 3.03
N ASP A 37 6.04 -19.98 2.88
CA ASP A 37 7.11 -20.63 3.63
C ASP A 37 8.50 -20.15 3.20
N LEU A 38 8.69 -19.89 1.90
CA LEU A 38 9.92 -19.29 1.38
C LEU A 38 10.13 -17.90 1.96
N ALA A 39 9.10 -17.05 1.93
CA ALA A 39 9.12 -15.72 2.51
C ALA A 39 9.42 -15.76 4.02
N ARG A 40 8.70 -16.62 4.77
CA ARG A 40 8.88 -16.81 6.21
C ARG A 40 10.31 -17.18 6.57
N ARG A 41 10.87 -18.19 5.90
CA ARG A 41 12.25 -18.66 6.14
C ARG A 41 13.25 -17.57 5.79
N ARG A 42 13.04 -16.85 4.68
CA ARG A 42 13.96 -15.81 4.23
C ARG A 42 13.94 -14.61 5.18
N LEU A 43 12.77 -14.07 5.49
CA LEU A 43 12.63 -12.94 6.41
C LEU A 43 13.19 -13.27 7.79
N LYS A 44 12.91 -14.47 8.31
CA LYS A 44 13.50 -14.95 9.57
C LYS A 44 15.03 -14.90 9.50
N LYS A 45 15.61 -15.48 8.46
CA LYS A 45 17.06 -15.48 8.25
C LYS A 45 17.62 -14.06 8.19
N ILE A 46 17.02 -13.15 7.41
CA ILE A 46 17.48 -11.75 7.31
C ILE A 46 17.44 -11.09 8.69
N SER A 47 16.33 -11.23 9.43
CA SER A 47 16.17 -10.62 10.77
C SER A 47 17.13 -11.15 11.83
N GLU A 48 17.63 -12.37 11.68
CA GLU A 48 18.52 -13.04 12.65
C GLU A 48 19.99 -12.91 12.28
N SER A 49 20.30 -12.72 11.00
CA SER A 49 21.68 -12.69 10.48
C SER A 49 22.16 -11.31 10.05
N SER A 50 21.30 -10.28 10.11
CA SER A 50 21.64 -8.93 9.70
C SER A 50 20.98 -7.88 10.59
N ASP A 51 21.58 -6.69 10.64
CA ASP A 51 21.06 -5.55 11.41
C ASP A 51 20.18 -4.61 10.60
N TYR A 52 19.68 -5.03 9.43
CA TYR A 52 18.84 -4.18 8.58
C TYR A 52 17.37 -4.17 8.99
N ILE A 53 16.85 -5.31 9.45
CA ILE A 53 15.44 -5.43 9.82
C ILE A 53 15.28 -6.13 11.17
N LYS A 54 14.15 -5.89 11.81
CA LYS A 54 13.70 -6.61 13.02
C LYS A 54 12.25 -7.04 12.84
N LYS A 55 11.78 -7.90 13.75
CA LYS A 55 10.40 -8.38 13.74
C LYS A 55 9.71 -8.15 15.07
N PHE A 56 8.39 -7.97 15.01
CA PHE A 56 7.51 -8.00 16.18
C PHE A 56 6.18 -8.67 15.79
N THR A 57 5.42 -9.10 16.79
CA THR A 57 4.08 -9.63 16.58
C THR A 57 3.07 -8.51 16.79
N ASN A 58 2.24 -8.23 15.78
CA ASN A 58 1.16 -7.25 15.91
C ASN A 58 0.18 -7.69 17.00
N SER A 59 -0.17 -6.80 17.93
CA SER A 59 -1.16 -7.08 18.97
C SER A 59 -2.58 -7.25 18.42
N GLU A 60 -2.95 -6.51 17.36
CA GLU A 60 -4.28 -6.49 16.77
C GLU A 60 -4.50 -7.69 15.83
N THR A 61 -3.57 -7.94 14.92
CA THR A 61 -3.74 -9.00 13.90
C THR A 61 -3.05 -10.32 14.24
N ARG A 62 -2.19 -10.34 15.28
CA ARG A 62 -1.33 -11.49 15.64
C ARG A 62 -0.34 -11.91 14.56
N GLN A 63 -0.22 -11.15 13.47
CA GLN A 63 0.75 -11.41 12.40
C GLN A 63 2.17 -11.00 12.83
N ILE A 64 3.16 -11.71 12.29
CA ILE A 64 4.56 -11.31 12.40
C ILE A 64 4.83 -10.24 11.34
N ILE A 65 5.31 -9.09 11.78
CA ILE A 65 5.68 -7.95 10.93
C ILE A 65 7.19 -7.78 10.99
N TYR A 66 7.79 -7.55 9.83
CA TYR A 66 9.19 -7.16 9.69
C TYR A 66 9.27 -5.68 9.36
N ILE A 67 10.17 -4.96 10.03
CA ILE A 67 10.34 -3.50 9.92
C ILE A 67 11.83 -3.16 9.86
N PRO A 68 12.22 -1.97 9.36
CA PRO A 68 13.59 -1.48 9.46
C PRO A 68 14.07 -1.48 10.91
N LYS A 69 15.35 -1.76 11.13
CA LYS A 69 15.93 -1.95 12.46
C LYS A 69 15.74 -0.71 13.35
N GLU A 70 15.92 0.46 12.77
CA GLU A 70 15.79 1.78 13.37
C GLU A 70 14.33 2.20 13.62
N SER A 71 13.37 1.54 12.96
CA SER A 71 11.95 1.87 13.10
C SER A 71 11.48 1.71 14.55
N LYS A 72 10.80 2.74 15.09
CA LYS A 72 10.21 2.70 16.45
C LYS A 72 8.81 2.09 16.46
N LEU A 73 8.34 1.60 15.33
CA LEU A 73 7.01 1.01 15.17
C LEU A 73 6.85 -0.22 16.07
N LYS A 74 5.77 -0.25 16.85
CA LYS A 74 5.44 -1.36 17.78
C LYS A 74 4.08 -1.99 17.53
N LYS A 75 3.23 -1.32 16.75
CA LYS A 75 1.89 -1.76 16.35
C LYS A 75 1.58 -1.17 14.98
N LEU A 76 0.77 -1.86 14.21
CA LEU A 76 0.14 -1.32 13.00
C LEU A 76 -1.35 -1.44 13.15
N SER A 77 -2.06 -0.41 12.71
CA SER A 77 -3.51 -0.45 12.59
C SER A 77 -3.91 -1.40 11.44
N LYS A 78 -5.18 -1.81 11.42
CA LYS A 78 -5.73 -2.51 10.25
C LYS A 78 -5.73 -1.65 8.97
N HIS A 79 -5.79 -0.31 9.08
CA HIS A 79 -5.68 0.58 7.92
C HIS A 79 -4.29 0.47 7.30
N ASP A 80 -3.25 0.62 8.11
CA ASP A 80 -1.85 0.56 7.66
C ASP A 80 -1.59 -0.76 6.91
N ILE A 81 -2.08 -1.87 7.48
CA ILE A 81 -1.91 -3.20 6.88
C ILE A 81 -2.60 -3.27 5.51
N LEU A 82 -3.83 -2.75 5.37
CA LEU A 82 -4.57 -2.75 4.11
C LEU A 82 -3.91 -1.87 3.03
N VAL A 83 -3.30 -0.75 3.41
CA VAL A 83 -2.51 0.07 2.46
C VAL A 83 -1.39 -0.75 1.86
N ILE A 84 -0.68 -1.54 2.67
CA ILE A 84 0.43 -2.37 2.16
C ILE A 84 -0.08 -3.61 1.43
N ASP A 85 -1.18 -4.23 1.87
CA ASP A 85 -1.80 -5.32 1.11
C ASP A 85 -2.20 -4.85 -0.29
N TYR A 86 -2.75 -3.64 -0.41
CA TYR A 86 -3.06 -3.02 -1.69
C TYR A 86 -1.82 -2.84 -2.58
N LEU A 87 -0.72 -2.32 -2.02
CA LEU A 87 0.55 -2.19 -2.75
C LEU A 87 1.13 -3.55 -3.18
N ALA A 88 1.00 -4.56 -2.32
CA ALA A 88 1.43 -5.91 -2.63
C ALA A 88 0.64 -6.50 -3.80
N GLU A 89 -0.68 -6.24 -3.86
CA GLU A 89 -1.51 -6.65 -4.98
C GLU A 89 -1.19 -5.89 -6.27
N LEU A 90 -0.95 -4.57 -6.22
CA LEU A 90 -0.49 -3.82 -7.40
C LEU A 90 0.81 -4.41 -7.96
N LYS A 91 1.77 -4.68 -7.07
CA LYS A 91 3.06 -5.27 -7.46
C LYS A 91 2.90 -6.70 -7.97
N SER A 92 1.97 -7.48 -7.42
CA SER A 92 1.66 -8.84 -7.89
C SER A 92 1.08 -8.83 -9.32
N LEU A 93 0.33 -7.79 -9.67
CA LEU A 93 -0.18 -7.55 -11.02
C LEU A 93 0.88 -7.03 -12.00
N GLY A 94 2.08 -6.70 -11.53
CA GLY A 94 3.19 -6.21 -12.36
C GLY A 94 3.35 -4.70 -12.39
N ALA A 95 2.70 -3.96 -11.47
CA ALA A 95 2.96 -2.54 -11.30
C ALA A 95 4.37 -2.31 -10.71
N ASP A 96 5.09 -1.34 -11.27
CA ASP A 96 6.36 -0.87 -10.75
C ASP A 96 6.14 0.39 -9.91
N ILE A 97 6.19 0.22 -8.58
CA ILE A 97 5.90 1.28 -7.62
C ILE A 97 7.07 2.26 -7.55
N GLU A 98 6.82 3.52 -7.92
CA GLU A 98 7.84 4.57 -7.98
C GLU A 98 7.89 5.42 -6.71
N ARG A 99 6.73 5.71 -6.11
CA ARG A 99 6.62 6.58 -4.93
C ARG A 99 5.41 6.20 -4.10
N ILE A 100 5.59 6.19 -2.78
CA ILE A 100 4.50 6.08 -1.80
C ILE A 100 4.74 7.14 -0.73
N GLU A 101 3.71 7.93 -0.45
CA GLU A 101 3.69 8.89 0.65
C GLU A 101 2.45 8.64 1.50
N VAL A 102 2.66 7.95 2.63
CA VAL A 102 1.62 7.67 3.62
C VAL A 102 1.35 8.94 4.44
N GLU A 103 0.08 9.22 4.73
CA GLU A 103 -0.38 10.34 5.57
C GLU A 103 0.19 11.72 5.15
N LYS A 104 0.37 11.94 3.84
CA LYS A 104 0.88 13.22 3.34
C LYS A 104 -0.12 14.36 3.59
N ASP A 105 0.34 15.42 4.24
CA ASP A 105 -0.48 16.61 4.48
C ASP A 105 -0.52 17.55 3.27
N PHE A 106 -1.71 17.71 2.69
CA PHE A 106 -1.99 18.68 1.62
C PHE A 106 -2.63 19.98 2.18
N GLY A 107 -2.28 20.36 3.40
CA GLY A 107 -2.78 21.52 4.12
C GLY A 107 -4.15 21.28 4.76
N GLY A 108 -4.22 20.26 5.61
CA GLY A 108 -5.39 19.87 6.40
C GLY A 108 -6.18 18.71 5.83
N VAL A 109 -5.85 18.25 4.62
CA VAL A 109 -6.44 17.06 3.98
C VAL A 109 -5.33 16.04 3.81
N ILE A 110 -5.51 14.90 4.45
CA ILE A 110 -4.51 13.83 4.54
C ILE A 110 -5.15 12.55 4.01
N PRO A 111 -4.76 12.08 2.80
CA PRO A 111 -5.10 10.73 2.38
C PRO A 111 -4.31 9.70 3.17
N ASP A 112 -4.81 8.46 3.24
CA ASP A 112 -4.05 7.36 3.83
C ASP A 112 -2.75 7.12 3.06
N ALA A 113 -2.78 7.22 1.72
CA ALA A 113 -1.58 7.25 0.91
C ALA A 113 -1.75 8.01 -0.42
N LEU A 114 -0.68 8.67 -0.87
CA LEU A 114 -0.46 9.01 -2.27
C LEU A 114 0.51 7.99 -2.88
N ILE A 115 0.12 7.38 -3.99
CA ILE A 115 0.88 6.33 -4.66
C ILE A 115 1.11 6.73 -6.13
N SER A 116 2.33 6.60 -6.62
CA SER A 116 2.62 6.62 -8.05
C SER A 116 3.37 5.37 -8.50
N PHE A 117 2.99 4.85 -9.65
CA PHE A 117 3.57 3.64 -10.22
C PHE A 117 3.44 3.63 -11.73
N THR A 118 4.19 2.75 -12.39
CA THR A 118 4.00 2.46 -13.80
C THR A 118 3.43 1.07 -14.02
N PHE A 119 2.56 0.94 -15.02
CA PHE A 119 1.99 -0.33 -15.46
C PHE A 119 1.76 -0.28 -16.97
N ASN A 120 2.26 -1.28 -17.70
CA ASN A 120 2.18 -1.35 -19.17
C ASN A 120 2.62 -0.06 -19.90
N GLY A 121 3.63 0.63 -19.37
CA GLY A 121 4.18 1.87 -19.96
C GLY A 121 3.41 3.15 -19.62
N TYR A 122 2.32 3.06 -18.85
CA TYR A 122 1.56 4.21 -18.37
C TYR A 122 1.90 4.49 -16.90
N ARG A 123 1.95 5.78 -16.54
CA ARG A 123 2.13 6.21 -15.15
C ARG A 123 0.78 6.54 -14.52
N TYR A 124 0.55 5.99 -13.34
CA TYR A 124 -0.67 6.16 -12.56
C TYR A 124 -0.37 6.96 -11.30
N TYR A 125 -1.33 7.79 -10.89
CA TYR A 125 -1.35 8.47 -9.61
C TYR A 125 -2.63 8.10 -8.88
N GLN A 126 -2.51 7.73 -7.62
CA GLN A 126 -3.64 7.29 -6.80
C GLN A 126 -3.64 7.95 -5.44
N LEU A 127 -4.83 8.41 -5.02
CA LEU A 127 -5.12 8.78 -3.65
C LEU A 127 -5.89 7.63 -3.01
N LEU A 128 -5.31 7.02 -1.98
CA LEU A 128 -5.89 5.87 -1.30
C LEU A 128 -6.59 6.30 -0.01
N GLU A 129 -7.78 5.76 0.20
CA GLU A 129 -8.58 5.87 1.42
C GLU A 129 -9.03 4.49 1.86
N VAL A 130 -8.65 4.06 3.05
CA VAL A 130 -9.18 2.85 3.68
C VAL A 130 -10.27 3.31 4.65
N GLU A 131 -11.43 2.66 4.65
CA GLU A 131 -12.49 2.94 5.63
C GLU A 131 -13.10 1.64 6.14
N LEU A 132 -12.84 1.32 7.41
CA LEU A 132 -13.26 0.05 8.03
C LEU A 132 -14.61 0.11 8.72
N ARG A 133 -15.10 1.30 9.11
CA ARG A 133 -16.28 1.47 9.96
C ARG A 133 -17.61 1.56 9.21
N HIS A 134 -17.62 1.26 7.91
CA HIS A 134 -18.76 1.52 7.01
C HIS A 134 -19.21 3.00 6.98
N ASP A 135 -18.38 3.92 7.46
CA ASP A 135 -18.62 5.36 7.42
C ASP A 135 -18.43 5.92 6.01
N TYR A 136 -18.82 7.18 5.78
CA TYR A 136 -18.71 7.80 4.46
C TYR A 136 -17.37 8.52 4.33
N VAL A 137 -16.57 8.16 3.33
CA VAL A 137 -15.37 8.91 2.96
C VAL A 137 -15.77 10.21 2.27
N ASP A 138 -15.45 11.36 2.87
CA ASP A 138 -15.70 12.67 2.25
C ASP A 138 -14.68 12.94 1.13
N ILE A 139 -15.04 12.61 -0.10
CA ILE A 139 -14.18 12.80 -1.28
C ILE A 139 -14.06 14.27 -1.66
N ASN A 140 -15.08 15.09 -1.37
CA ASN A 140 -15.09 16.49 -1.80
C ASN A 140 -13.97 17.29 -1.14
N ARG A 141 -13.41 16.82 -0.01
CA ARG A 141 -12.23 17.40 0.63
C ARG A 141 -11.02 17.50 -0.31
N PHE A 142 -10.88 16.58 -1.27
CA PHE A 142 -9.78 16.60 -2.23
C PHE A 142 -9.92 17.71 -3.27
N ILE A 143 -11.14 18.16 -3.57
CA ILE A 143 -11.38 19.26 -4.51
C ILE A 143 -10.78 20.56 -3.95
N LEU A 144 -10.86 20.76 -2.64
CA LEU A 144 -10.34 21.94 -1.94
C LEU A 144 -8.82 22.08 -2.05
N ILE A 145 -8.12 20.99 -2.38
CA ILE A 145 -6.66 20.91 -2.42
C ILE A 145 -6.14 20.46 -3.80
N ILE A 146 -6.98 20.49 -4.83
CA ILE A 146 -6.66 19.92 -6.15
C ILE A 146 -5.37 20.49 -6.74
N ASP A 147 -5.11 21.79 -6.60
CA ASP A 147 -3.89 22.44 -7.08
C ASP A 147 -2.62 21.94 -6.38
N LYS A 148 -2.73 21.46 -5.15
CA LYS A 148 -1.59 20.88 -4.42
C LYS A 148 -1.37 19.43 -4.84
N ILE A 149 -2.45 18.68 -5.03
CA ILE A 149 -2.41 17.32 -5.58
C ILE A 149 -1.76 17.35 -6.95
N LEU A 150 -2.22 18.20 -7.86
CA LEU A 150 -1.69 18.31 -9.23
C LEU A 150 -0.20 18.64 -9.28
N ARG A 151 0.31 19.45 -8.33
CA ARG A 151 1.75 19.71 -8.21
C ARG A 151 2.57 18.48 -7.86
N GLU A 152 2.00 17.56 -7.09
CA GLU A 152 2.65 16.30 -6.71
C GLU A 152 2.47 15.19 -7.75
N THR A 153 1.44 15.30 -8.59
CA THR A 153 1.07 14.31 -9.60
C THR A 153 1.40 14.74 -11.03
N ASN A 154 2.39 15.63 -11.21
CA ASN A 154 2.83 16.12 -12.52
C ASN A 154 1.68 16.65 -13.40
N ASN A 155 0.73 17.37 -12.80
CA ASN A 155 -0.49 17.89 -13.41
C ASN A 155 -1.43 16.82 -14.01
N VAL A 156 -1.35 15.58 -13.51
CA VAL A 156 -2.29 14.50 -13.84
C VAL A 156 -3.29 14.34 -12.70
N LEU A 157 -4.58 14.30 -13.01
CA LEU A 157 -5.61 14.00 -12.01
C LEU A 157 -5.43 12.57 -11.49
N PRO A 158 -5.28 12.35 -10.18
CA PRO A 158 -5.17 11.01 -9.65
C PRO A 158 -6.53 10.29 -9.65
N LEU A 159 -6.47 8.97 -9.68
CA LEU A 159 -7.60 8.10 -9.37
C LEU A 159 -7.77 8.04 -7.84
N ILE A 160 -9.00 8.21 -7.35
CA ILE A 160 -9.32 8.01 -5.93
C ILE A 160 -9.69 6.54 -5.74
N VAL A 161 -8.96 5.85 -4.89
CA VAL A 161 -9.19 4.44 -4.56
C VAL A 161 -9.71 4.35 -3.14
N ILE A 162 -10.90 3.77 -2.97
CA ILE A 162 -11.52 3.58 -1.66
C ILE A 162 -11.57 2.10 -1.34
N ILE A 163 -10.94 1.66 -0.25
CA ILE A 163 -11.02 0.29 0.24
C ILE A 163 -12.04 0.22 1.36
N GLN A 164 -13.22 -0.32 1.06
CA GLN A 164 -14.32 -0.43 2.01
C GLN A 164 -15.34 -1.52 1.61
N ASN A 165 -15.82 -2.29 2.58
CA ASN A 165 -16.88 -3.30 2.39
C ASN A 165 -18.28 -2.69 2.49
N THR A 166 -18.66 -1.84 1.54
CA THR A 166 -20.02 -1.26 1.49
C THR A 166 -20.56 -1.22 0.07
N ASN A 167 -21.87 -0.99 -0.05
CA ASN A 167 -22.57 -0.83 -1.33
C ASN A 167 -22.82 0.65 -1.69
N LYS A 168 -22.10 1.58 -1.05
CA LYS A 168 -22.17 3.02 -1.37
C LYS A 168 -21.67 3.27 -2.78
N ASP A 169 -22.24 4.26 -3.45
CA ASP A 169 -21.83 4.63 -4.80
C ASP A 169 -21.20 6.03 -4.77
N TYR A 170 -19.92 6.05 -4.42
CA TYR A 170 -19.15 7.29 -4.32
C TYR A 170 -19.08 8.07 -5.64
N SER A 171 -19.31 7.42 -6.79
CA SER A 171 -19.33 8.12 -8.08
C SER A 171 -20.58 8.98 -8.28
N LYS A 172 -21.69 8.63 -7.63
CA LYS A 172 -22.95 9.39 -7.69
C LYS A 172 -23.09 10.42 -6.59
N ASP A 173 -22.48 10.14 -5.44
CA ASP A 173 -22.64 10.94 -4.22
C ASP A 173 -21.64 12.11 -4.12
N ASN A 174 -20.68 12.22 -5.05
CA ASN A 174 -19.65 13.27 -5.05
C ASN A 174 -19.58 14.03 -6.37
N LYS A 175 -19.13 15.29 -6.31
CA LYS A 175 -18.96 16.15 -7.50
C LYS A 175 -17.48 16.40 -7.72
N THR A 176 -16.78 15.48 -8.38
CA THR A 176 -15.35 15.62 -8.67
C THR A 176 -15.03 15.22 -10.09
N ASP A 177 -14.01 15.85 -10.67
CA ASP A 177 -13.44 15.48 -11.96
C ASP A 177 -12.47 14.30 -11.86
N MET A 178 -12.12 13.87 -10.64
CA MET A 178 -11.30 12.68 -10.40
C MET A 178 -12.15 11.41 -10.52
N ASN A 179 -11.64 10.40 -11.20
CA ASN A 179 -12.27 9.08 -11.22
C ASN A 179 -12.20 8.47 -9.82
N ILE A 180 -13.22 7.68 -9.47
CA ILE A 180 -13.31 6.99 -8.18
C ILE A 180 -13.50 5.49 -8.44
N VAL A 181 -12.67 4.67 -7.80
CA VAL A 181 -12.82 3.21 -7.79
C VAL A 181 -12.94 2.73 -6.35
N GLN A 182 -13.99 1.99 -6.05
CA GLN A 182 -14.16 1.33 -4.77
C GLN A 182 -13.76 -0.15 -4.86
N LEU A 183 -12.96 -0.59 -3.89
CA LEU A 183 -12.52 -1.96 -3.71
C LEU A 183 -13.05 -2.52 -2.38
N LYS A 184 -13.30 -3.83 -2.35
CA LYS A 184 -13.54 -4.55 -1.09
C LYS A 184 -12.22 -4.73 -0.33
N THR A 185 -12.29 -4.92 0.99
CA THR A 185 -11.10 -5.17 1.81
C THR A 185 -10.42 -6.51 1.49
N SER A 186 -11.08 -7.41 0.74
CA SER A 186 -10.45 -8.63 0.23
C SER A 186 -9.48 -8.37 -0.92
N LEU A 187 -9.57 -7.19 -1.57
CA LEU A 187 -8.74 -6.77 -2.70
C LEU A 187 -8.79 -7.69 -3.93
N GLU A 188 -9.76 -8.60 -4.01
CA GLU A 188 -9.95 -9.53 -5.14
C GLU A 188 -10.14 -8.78 -6.47
N ASP A 189 -10.70 -7.57 -6.42
CA ASP A 189 -11.01 -6.73 -7.56
C ASP A 189 -9.95 -5.66 -7.84
N VAL A 190 -8.75 -5.77 -7.28
CA VAL A 190 -7.71 -4.72 -7.35
C VAL A 190 -7.36 -4.31 -8.78
N ALA A 191 -7.47 -5.22 -9.75
CA ALA A 191 -7.21 -4.93 -11.16
C ALA A 191 -8.08 -3.80 -11.74
N LYS A 192 -9.23 -3.45 -11.13
CA LYS A 192 -10.10 -2.33 -11.54
C LYS A 192 -9.38 -0.98 -11.54
N VAL A 193 -8.32 -0.81 -10.74
CA VAL A 193 -7.59 0.45 -10.62
C VAL A 193 -6.54 0.66 -11.73
N LEU A 194 -6.36 -0.33 -12.60
CA LEU A 194 -5.41 -0.33 -13.72
C LEU A 194 -6.08 -0.11 -15.09
N ILE A 195 -7.42 -0.02 -15.11
CA ILE A 195 -8.24 0.09 -16.34
C ILE A 195 -8.39 1.55 -16.75
#